data_AF-A0A971TG87-F1
#
_entry.id   AF-A0A971TG87-F1
#
_cell.length_a   1.000
_cell.length_b   1.000
_cell.length_c   1.000
_cell.angle_alpha   90.00
_cell.angle_beta   90.00
_cell.angle_gamma   90.00
#
_symmetry.space_group_name_H-M   'P 1'
#
loop_
_entity.id
_entity.type
_entity.pdbx_description
1 polymer ?
#
loop_
_entity_poly.entity_id
_entity_poly.type
_entity_poly.pdbx_seq_one_letter_code
_entity_poly.pdbx_strand_id
1 'polypeptide(L)' 'MKRTHRATELALENVGEVVTLNGWVDSRRDHGGRIFMDLRDRSGIIQVVFSPEVNMDAFRLAEQVRSEY' A
#
# COMPACT_ATOMS: atom_id res chain seq x y z
N MET A 1 14.88 8.06 8.77
CA MET A 1 13.77 7.73 7.84
C MET A 1 13.84 6.23 7.56
N LYS A 2 12.76 5.45 7.76
CA LYS A 2 12.77 3.97 7.73
C LYS A 2 12.34 3.36 6.38
N ARG A 3 12.53 4.04 5.24
CA ARG A 3 12.15 3.49 3.92
C ARG A 3 13.19 2.46 3.47
N THR A 4 12.76 1.30 3.00
CA THR A 4 13.67 0.27 2.44
C THR A 4 13.74 0.34 0.92
N HIS A 5 12.62 0.60 0.24
CA HIS A 5 12.51 0.64 -1.22
C HIS A 5 11.65 1.82 -1.69
N ARG A 6 11.79 2.19 -2.97
CA ARG A 6 10.83 3.06 -3.67
C ARG A 6 9.75 2.23 -4.37
N ALA A 7 8.62 2.86 -4.70
CA ALA A 7 7.47 2.19 -5.32
C ALA A 7 7.83 1.40 -6.59
N THR A 8 8.70 1.95 -7.46
CA THR A 8 9.07 1.29 -8.72
C THR A 8 10.36 0.46 -8.66
N GLU A 9 10.90 0.22 -7.46
CA GLU A 9 12.12 -0.61 -7.29
C GLU A 9 11.78 -2.09 -7.02
N LEU A 10 10.53 -2.41 -6.70
CA LEU A 10 10.10 -3.77 -6.38
C LEU A 10 9.82 -4.59 -7.64
N ALA A 11 10.37 -5.81 -7.68
CA ALA A 11 10.23 -6.76 -8.76
C ALA A 11 9.95 -8.19 -8.24
N LEU A 12 9.90 -9.17 -9.14
CA LEU A 12 9.63 -10.57 -8.80
C LEU A 12 10.65 -11.18 -7.83
N GLU A 13 11.88 -10.66 -7.82
CA GLU A 13 12.93 -11.07 -6.89
C GLU A 13 12.66 -10.70 -5.42
N ASN A 14 11.77 -9.73 -5.17
CA ASN A 14 11.41 -9.29 -3.81
C ASN A 14 10.23 -10.06 -3.21
N VAL A 15 9.73 -11.11 -3.89
CA VAL A 15 8.59 -11.89 -3.39
C VAL A 15 8.94 -12.53 -2.04
N GLY A 16 8.12 -12.28 -1.02
CA GLY A 16 8.31 -12.77 0.34
C GLY A 16 9.17 -11.87 1.24
N GLU A 17 9.74 -10.79 0.69
CA GLU A 17 10.52 -9.82 1.45
C GLU A 17 9.61 -8.89 2.28
N VAL A 18 10.03 -8.56 3.50
CA VAL A 18 9.38 -7.52 4.31
C VAL A 18 9.98 -6.16 3.93
N VAL A 19 9.16 -5.29 3.34
CA VAL A 19 9.59 -3.97 2.86
C VAL A 19 8.83 -2.84 3.57
N THR A 20 9.43 -1.66 3.62
CA THR A 20 8.79 -0.43 4.12
C THR A 20 8.77 0.64 3.04
N LEU A 21 7.56 1.06 2.67
CA LEU A 21 7.28 2.09 1.67
C LEU A 21 6.66 3.31 2.33
N ASN A 22 7.00 4.51 1.83
CA ASN A 22 6.42 5.77 2.28
C ASN A 22 6.00 6.59 1.06
N GLY A 23 4.76 7.06 1.05
CA GLY A 23 4.18 7.84 -0.05
C GLY A 23 2.81 8.40 0.31
N TRP A 24 2.11 8.88 -0.71
CA TRP A 24 0.76 9.44 -0.62
C TRP A 24 -0.24 8.54 -1.33
N VAL A 25 -1.47 8.47 -0.83
CA VAL A 25 -2.53 7.69 -1.49
C VAL A 25 -3.03 8.45 -2.71
N ASP A 26 -2.81 7.86 -3.89
CA ASP A 26 -3.25 8.40 -5.17
C ASP A 26 -4.69 8.00 -5.48
N SER A 27 -5.02 6.72 -5.24
CA SER A 27 -6.36 6.18 -5.42
C SER A 27 -6.68 5.13 -4.34
N ARG A 28 -7.97 5.00 -4.00
CA ARG A 28 -8.49 3.99 -3.07
C ARG A 28 -9.70 3.30 -3.69
N ARG A 29 -9.71 1.97 -3.70
CA ARG A 29 -10.80 1.15 -4.21
C ARG A 29 -11.20 0.10 -3.18
N ASP A 30 -12.47 0.09 -2.80
CA ASP A 30 -13.03 -0.81 -1.80
C ASP A 30 -14.00 -1.78 -2.47
N HIS A 31 -13.76 -3.08 -2.29
CA HIS A 31 -14.56 -4.14 -2.90
C HIS A 31 -15.33 -4.96 -1.86
N GLY A 32 -15.58 -4.43 -0.66
CA GLY A 32 -16.40 -5.09 0.35
C GLY A 32 -15.75 -6.36 0.89
N GLY A 33 -14.49 -6.25 1.31
CA GLY A 33 -13.70 -7.35 1.88
C GLY A 33 -12.20 -7.23 1.65
N ARG A 34 -11.79 -6.39 0.70
CA ARG A 34 -10.40 -5.99 0.45
C ARG A 34 -10.36 -4.52 0.05
N ILE A 35 -9.36 -3.81 0.52
CA ILE A 35 -9.09 -2.42 0.15
C ILE A 35 -7.81 -2.38 -0.68
N PHE A 36 -7.90 -1.81 -1.86
CA PHE A 36 -6.77 -1.56 -2.75
C PHE A 36 -6.42 -0.08 -2.67
N MET A 37 -5.15 0.22 -2.47
CA MET A 37 -4.63 1.57 -2.49
C MET A 37 -3.47 1.66 -3.47
N ASP A 38 -3.51 2.67 -4.31
CA ASP A 38 -2.38 3.02 -5.15
C ASP A 38 -1.54 4.03 -4.36
N LEU A 39 -0.37 3.59 -3.90
CA LEU A 39 0.60 4.39 -3.15
C LEU A 39 1.56 5.05 -4.15
N ARG A 40 1.59 6.38 -4.15
CA ARG A 40 2.46 7.19 -5.00
C ARG A 40 3.64 7.75 -4.20
N ASP A 41 4.84 7.54 -4.72
CA ASP A 41 6.02 8.26 -4.29
C ASP A 41 6.68 8.98 -5.48
N ARG A 42 7.91 9.49 -5.32
CA ARG A 42 8.62 10.19 -6.41
C ARG A 42 9.02 9.29 -7.58
N SER A 43 9.08 7.98 -7.37
CA SER A 43 9.48 7.01 -8.38
C SER A 43 8.30 6.55 -9.24
N GLY A 44 7.09 6.51 -8.67
CA GLY A 44 5.88 6.12 -9.37
C GLY A 44 4.79 5.63 -8.42
N ILE A 45 3.97 4.70 -8.90
CA ILE A 45 2.81 4.15 -8.20
C ILE A 45 3.02 2.66 -7.95
N ILE A 46 2.62 2.18 -6.77
CA ILE A 46 2.54 0.76 -6.43
C ILE A 46 1.20 0.44 -5.75
N GLN A 47 0.63 -0.71 -6.06
CA GLN A 47 -0.61 -1.17 -5.44
C GLN A 47 -0.32 -1.87 -4.10
N VAL A 48 -1.03 -1.44 -3.05
CA VAL A 48 -1.03 -2.06 -1.72
C VAL A 48 -2.43 -2.61 -1.45
N VAL A 49 -2.51 -3.84 -0.96
CA VAL A 49 -3.79 -4.51 -0.67
C VAL A 49 -3.90 -4.77 0.82
N PHE A 50 -4.99 -4.29 1.42
CA PHE A 50 -5.35 -4.56 2.80
C PHE A 50 -6.49 -5.58 2.82
N SER A 51 -6.33 -6.64 3.59
CA SER A 51 -7.33 -7.71 3.78
C SER A 51 -7.44 -8.05 5.27
N PRO A 52 -8.66 -8.24 5.81
CA PRO A 52 -8.85 -8.67 7.19
C PRO A 52 -8.23 -10.05 7.47
N GLU A 53 -8.07 -10.89 6.43
CA GLU A 53 -7.41 -12.20 6.53
C GLU A 53 -5.90 -12.09 6.78
N VAL A 54 -5.28 -10.99 6.33
CA VAL A 54 -3.83 -10.75 6.51
C VAL A 54 -3.58 -10.00 7.82
N ASN A 55 -4.33 -8.92 8.05
CA ASN A 55 -4.22 -8.13 9.27
C ASN A 55 -5.47 -7.24 9.47
N MET A 56 -6.30 -7.56 10.47
CA MET A 56 -7.54 -6.85 10.79
C MET A 56 -7.30 -5.39 11.23
N ASP A 57 -6.24 -5.11 11.99
CA ASP A 57 -5.98 -3.76 12.49
C ASP A 57 -5.49 -2.84 11.37
N ALA A 58 -4.63 -3.35 10.49
CA ALA A 58 -4.21 -2.64 9.28
C ALA A 58 -5.40 -2.39 8.35
N PHE A 59 -6.31 -3.36 8.22
CA PHE A 59 -7.53 -3.20 7.43
C PHE A 59 -8.42 -2.06 7.97
N ARG A 60 -8.71 -2.04 9.28
CA ARG A 60 -9.49 -0.96 9.91
C ARG A 60 -8.84 0.41 9.77
N LEU A 61 -7.51 0.47 9.86
CA LEU A 61 -6.78 1.71 9.61
C LEU A 61 -6.95 2.15 8.14
N ALA A 62 -6.84 1.23 7.19
CA ALA A 62 -7.02 1.48 5.77
C ALA A 62 -8.44 1.93 5.39
N GLU A 63 -9.47 1.57 6.17
CA GLU A 63 -10.83 2.10 6.01
C GLU A 63 -10.93 3.61 6.25
N GLN A 64 -10.07 4.15 7.12
CA GLN A 64 -10.07 5.56 7.51
C GLN A 64 -9.23 6.44 6.57
N VAL A 65 -8.36 5.83 5.77
CA VAL A 65 -7.49 6.54 4.82
C VAL A 65 -8.32 7.10 3.67
N ARG A 66 -8.08 8.37 3.34
CA ARG A 66 -8.70 9.10 2.22
C ARG A 66 -7.67 9.36 1.13
N SER A 67 -8.16 9.59 -0.09
CA SER A 67 -7.32 10.14 -1.14
C SER A 67 -6.90 11.57 -0.76
N GLU A 68 -5.75 12.02 -1.26
CA GLU A 68 -5.21 13.37 -1.01
C GLU A 68 -5.96 14.51 -1.75
N TYR A 69 -7.09 14.21 -2.38
CA TYR A 69 -7.92 15.16 -3.12
C TYR A 69 -9.40 15.07 -2.72
#